data_AF-A0A2E3ZA67-F1
#
_entry.id   AF-A0A2E3ZA67-F1
#
_cell.length_a   1.000
_cell.length_b   1.000
_cell.length_c   1.000
_cell.angle_alpha   90.00
_cell.angle_beta   90.00
_cell.angle_gamma   90.00
#
_symmetry.space_group_name_H-M   'P 1'
#
loop_
_entity.id
_entity.type
_entity.pdbx_description
1 polymer ?
#
loop_
_entity_poly.entity_id
_entity_poly.type
_entity_poly.pdbx_seq_one_letter_code
_entity_poly.pdbx_strand_id
1 'polypeptide(L)'
;MYKSICIVLLAVASANWAVAAPFNPEHIAAGAKWVIHVDMEALRDTAAGKMCREKFLNQEKVRKHLDEICEEIGMDPSEDLLGVTMYDTQLKKEHGVAIIHVRKMDGSRLIAKLNEKEPENRMLKYKKHELYLWTKRHHGKEMPVCGTLYNGRVMIFSRDALKVIAALDVLDSNSESLNDDSRLAGDVRDGAVFLMRGVGLAESHMLKKCPVLKDSNWLEVVMGANEGTSFASMEVDSGSKDMAKNVKAIMDGFAALARIKHGKHESFGKMLDGLETAAAGNTLWVEWSADEEDVINVMEEVQRKMKEHWKGRSKRGDHHKEWKKKLESHVHKWGHK
;
A
#
# COMPACT_ATOMS: atom_id res chain seq x y z
N MET A 1 6.41 12.84 8.40
CA MET A 1 4.97 12.91 8.71
C MET A 1 4.27 11.79 7.93
N TYR A 2 4.45 10.54 8.37
CA TYR A 2 4.03 9.34 7.64
C TYR A 2 3.21 8.43 8.54
N LYS A 3 1.95 8.82 8.75
CA LYS A 3 0.82 8.05 9.29
C LYS A 3 -0.45 8.67 8.69
N SER A 4 -1.42 7.82 8.37
CA SER A 4 -2.61 8.14 7.56
C SER A 4 -2.31 8.35 6.06
N ILE A 5 -2.85 7.41 5.27
CA ILE A 5 -3.27 7.38 3.85
C ILE A 5 -3.09 5.92 3.44
N CYS A 6 -4.07 5.11 3.84
CA CYS A 6 -4.31 3.68 3.54
C CYS A 6 -5.63 3.32 4.24
N ILE A 7 -6.78 3.57 3.62
CA ILE A 7 -8.10 3.00 4.00
C ILE A 7 -9.00 3.08 2.74
N VAL A 8 -9.31 1.97 2.06
CA VAL A 8 -10.33 0.88 2.22
C VAL A 8 -11.78 1.27 1.92
N LEU A 9 -12.36 0.61 0.89
CA LEU A 9 -13.45 0.98 -0.02
C LEU A 9 -13.69 -0.29 -1.02
N LEU A 10 -14.74 -0.47 -1.89
CA LEU A 10 -14.97 -1.40 -3.13
C LEU A 10 -16.04 -0.98 -4.24
N ALA A 11 -17.27 -1.53 -4.42
CA ALA A 11 -18.07 -1.48 -5.70
C ALA A 11 -18.70 -0.10 -6.16
N VAL A 12 -19.49 0.13 -7.26
CA VAL A 12 -20.27 -0.68 -8.27
C VAL A 12 -20.56 0.11 -9.62
N ALA A 13 -21.40 -0.37 -10.59
CA ALA A 13 -21.42 0.00 -12.03
C ALA A 13 -22.72 0.56 -12.71
N SER A 14 -22.58 1.27 -13.85
CA SER A 14 -23.48 1.27 -15.04
C SER A 14 -22.77 1.82 -16.30
N ALA A 15 -23.32 1.61 -17.51
CA ALA A 15 -22.58 1.74 -18.78
C ALA A 15 -22.08 3.18 -19.10
N ASN A 16 -20.76 3.33 -19.12
CA ASN A 16 -20.01 4.46 -19.69
C ASN A 16 -18.57 3.99 -20.01
N TRP A 17 -17.74 4.85 -20.61
CA TRP A 17 -16.31 4.53 -20.79
C TRP A 17 -15.68 4.15 -19.45
N ALA A 18 -15.08 2.97 -19.40
CA ALA A 18 -14.54 2.38 -18.18
C ALA A 18 -13.26 3.08 -17.73
N VAL A 19 -13.41 4.27 -17.13
CA VAL A 19 -12.44 4.80 -16.17
C VAL A 19 -12.69 4.08 -14.84
N ALA A 20 -12.51 2.76 -14.87
CA ALA A 20 -12.24 1.94 -13.71
C ALA A 20 -10.70 1.86 -13.60
N ALA A 21 -10.17 1.80 -12.38
CA ALA A 21 -8.74 1.75 -12.15
C ALA A 21 -8.13 0.38 -11.70
N PRO A 22 -8.59 -0.79 -12.21
CA PRO A 22 -7.82 -2.02 -12.11
C PRO A 22 -6.38 -1.88 -12.63
N PHE A 23 -5.56 -2.86 -12.27
CA PHE A 23 -4.20 -2.98 -12.77
C PHE A 23 -4.18 -3.11 -14.31
N ASN A 24 -3.68 -2.08 -15.01
CA ASN A 24 -3.40 -2.15 -16.45
C ASN A 24 -1.90 -2.43 -16.71
N PRO A 25 -1.52 -3.61 -17.26
CA PRO A 25 -0.16 -3.89 -17.70
C PRO A 25 0.38 -2.89 -18.74
N GLU A 26 -0.48 -2.34 -19.61
CA GLU A 26 -0.08 -1.39 -20.66
C GLU A 26 0.53 -0.09 -20.10
N HIS A 27 0.22 0.27 -18.85
CA HIS A 27 0.76 1.46 -18.19
C HIS A 27 2.16 1.24 -17.58
N ILE A 28 2.72 0.03 -17.70
CA ILE A 28 3.94 -0.42 -17.01
C ILE A 28 4.98 -0.81 -18.04
N ALA A 29 6.23 -0.33 -17.91
CA ALA A 29 7.29 -0.65 -18.87
C ALA A 29 7.62 -2.15 -18.92
N ALA A 30 7.85 -2.70 -20.12
CA ALA A 30 8.15 -4.12 -20.38
C ALA A 30 9.25 -4.68 -19.45
N GLY A 31 10.32 -3.91 -19.26
CA GLY A 31 11.46 -4.27 -18.41
C GLY A 31 11.24 -4.17 -16.90
N ALA A 32 9.99 -4.06 -16.42
CA ALA A 32 9.69 -4.00 -14.99
C ALA A 32 10.14 -5.26 -14.23
N LYS A 33 10.61 -5.07 -13.00
CA LYS A 33 11.07 -6.13 -12.09
C LYS A 33 10.17 -6.30 -10.87
N TRP A 34 9.38 -5.29 -10.54
CA TRP A 34 8.30 -5.38 -9.56
C TRP A 34 7.22 -4.35 -9.86
N VAL A 35 6.00 -4.65 -9.44
CA VAL A 35 4.87 -3.74 -9.42
C VAL A 35 4.06 -3.95 -8.15
N ILE A 36 3.59 -2.84 -7.56
CA ILE A 36 2.57 -2.81 -6.51
C ILE A 36 1.43 -1.95 -7.05
N HIS A 37 0.22 -2.46 -7.00
CA HIS A 37 -0.98 -1.74 -7.37
C HIS A 37 -1.98 -1.79 -6.23
N VAL A 38 -2.54 -0.62 -5.91
CA VAL A 38 -3.73 -0.49 -5.07
C VAL A 38 -4.79 0.12 -5.96
N ASP A 39 -5.79 -0.69 -6.32
CA ASP A 39 -6.99 -0.15 -6.93
C ASP A 39 -7.69 0.68 -5.85
N MET A 40 -8.07 1.91 -6.15
CA MET A 40 -8.87 2.80 -5.30
C MET A 40 -10.30 2.97 -5.87
N GLU A 41 -10.75 2.02 -6.69
CA GLU A 41 -12.12 1.82 -7.21
C GLU A 41 -12.62 0.39 -7.16
N ALA A 42 -11.84 -0.65 -7.47
CA ALA A 42 -12.04 -1.93 -6.77
C ALA A 42 -11.81 -1.75 -5.26
N LEU A 43 -11.35 -0.57 -4.86
CA LEU A 43 -11.56 0.01 -3.55
C LEU A 43 -12.38 1.34 -3.65
N ARG A 44 -13.71 1.36 -3.97
CA ARG A 44 -14.76 2.42 -3.68
C ARG A 44 -15.84 2.16 -2.56
N ASP A 45 -16.77 1.21 -2.70
CA ASP A 45 -17.81 0.80 -1.71
C ASP A 45 -17.93 -0.73 -1.24
N THR A 46 -17.06 -1.34 -0.39
CA THR A 46 -17.16 -2.76 0.18
C THR A 46 -17.81 -2.81 1.56
N ALA A 47 -18.10 -3.98 2.15
CA ALA A 47 -18.39 -4.05 3.58
C ALA A 47 -17.18 -3.66 4.47
N ALA A 48 -16.04 -4.36 4.34
CA ALA A 48 -14.83 -4.05 5.12
C ALA A 48 -14.27 -2.65 4.80
N GLY A 49 -14.48 -2.20 3.56
CA GLY A 49 -14.11 -0.88 3.06
C GLY A 49 -14.97 0.24 3.61
N LYS A 50 -16.30 0.23 3.36
CA LYS A 50 -17.27 1.21 3.91
C LYS A 50 -17.00 1.47 5.39
N MET A 51 -16.95 0.40 6.19
CA MET A 51 -16.67 0.44 7.62
C MET A 51 -15.37 1.20 7.94
N CYS A 52 -14.29 0.91 7.22
CA CYS A 52 -13.01 1.56 7.40
C CYS A 52 -13.04 3.04 6.95
N ARG A 53 -13.68 3.33 5.81
CA ARG A 53 -13.87 4.68 5.27
C ARG A 53 -14.63 5.56 6.26
N GLU A 54 -15.76 5.09 6.75
CA GLU A 54 -16.58 5.77 7.76
C GLU A 54 -15.76 6.07 9.02
N LYS A 55 -15.01 5.08 9.54
CA LYS A 55 -14.14 5.25 10.72
C LYS A 55 -12.97 6.22 10.49
N PHE A 56 -12.54 6.39 9.24
CA PHE A 56 -11.52 7.38 8.86
C PHE A 56 -12.14 8.77 8.73
N LEU A 57 -13.21 8.91 7.94
CA LEU A 57 -13.92 10.17 7.69
C LEU A 57 -14.62 10.71 8.94
N ASN A 58 -15.00 9.89 9.92
CA ASN A 58 -15.58 10.37 11.19
C ASN A 58 -14.54 10.95 12.17
N GLN A 59 -13.28 11.09 11.77
CA GLN A 59 -12.28 11.84 12.52
C GLN A 59 -12.23 13.29 12.03
N GLU A 60 -12.53 14.25 12.91
CA GLU A 60 -12.51 15.70 12.62
C GLU A 60 -11.22 16.15 11.91
N LYS A 61 -10.06 15.69 12.42
CA LYS A 61 -8.74 15.99 11.82
C LYS A 61 -8.58 15.42 10.40
N VAL A 62 -9.25 14.32 10.07
CA VAL A 62 -9.23 13.74 8.72
C VAL A 62 -10.09 14.58 7.79
N ARG A 63 -11.33 14.92 8.19
CA ARG A 63 -12.20 15.82 7.40
C ARG A 63 -11.49 17.11 7.06
N LYS A 64 -11.02 17.84 8.09
CA LYS A 64 -10.29 19.09 7.89
C LYS A 64 -9.11 18.97 6.91
N HIS A 65 -8.39 17.85 6.92
CA HIS A 65 -7.26 17.67 6.00
C HIS A 65 -7.70 17.31 4.56
N LEU A 66 -8.83 16.64 4.39
CA LEU A 66 -9.45 16.44 3.07
C LEU A 66 -10.07 17.75 2.54
N ASP A 67 -10.71 18.53 3.41
CA ASP A 67 -11.22 19.88 3.12
C ASP A 67 -10.07 20.79 2.66
N GLU A 68 -8.95 20.82 3.41
CA GLU A 68 -7.70 21.51 3.03
C GLU A 68 -7.21 21.08 1.63
N ILE A 69 -7.18 19.78 1.31
CA ILE A 69 -6.71 19.31 -0.01
C ILE A 69 -7.71 19.69 -1.12
N CYS A 70 -9.00 19.61 -0.87
CA CYS A 70 -10.04 19.99 -1.83
C CYS A 70 -10.01 21.51 -2.11
N GLU A 71 -9.76 22.34 -1.09
CA GLU A 71 -9.51 23.78 -1.23
C GLU A 71 -8.17 24.09 -1.91
N GLU A 72 -7.10 23.32 -1.66
CA GLU A 72 -5.79 23.60 -2.25
C GLU A 72 -5.69 23.14 -3.73
N ILE A 73 -6.25 21.99 -4.13
CA ILE A 73 -6.06 21.41 -5.49
C ILE A 73 -7.33 20.94 -6.23
N GLY A 74 -8.52 21.12 -5.67
CA GLY A 74 -9.79 20.82 -6.36
C GLY A 74 -10.12 19.33 -6.55
N MET A 75 -9.53 18.46 -5.72
CA MET A 75 -9.73 17.01 -5.66
C MET A 75 -10.12 16.62 -4.23
N ASP A 76 -11.08 15.71 -4.04
CA ASP A 76 -11.28 14.99 -2.77
C ASP A 76 -10.56 13.64 -2.84
N PRO A 77 -9.43 13.42 -2.15
CA PRO A 77 -8.69 12.15 -2.18
C PRO A 77 -9.47 10.93 -1.69
N SER A 78 -10.65 11.10 -1.07
CA SER A 78 -11.51 10.02 -0.62
C SER A 78 -12.58 9.59 -1.64
N GLU A 79 -12.83 10.40 -2.68
CA GLU A 79 -13.81 10.14 -3.77
C GLU A 79 -13.20 10.15 -5.18
N ASP A 80 -12.21 11.02 -5.41
CA ASP A 80 -11.58 11.24 -6.71
C ASP A 80 -10.35 10.35 -6.93
N LEU A 81 -9.70 9.83 -5.89
CA LEU A 81 -8.56 8.92 -6.04
C LEU A 81 -9.05 7.56 -6.57
N LEU A 82 -8.64 7.18 -7.78
CA LEU A 82 -9.10 5.96 -8.45
C LEU A 82 -8.13 4.79 -8.33
N GLY A 83 -6.81 5.02 -8.36
CA GLY A 83 -5.85 3.94 -8.20
C GLY A 83 -4.41 4.42 -8.13
N VAL A 84 -3.55 3.62 -7.51
CA VAL A 84 -2.12 3.91 -7.34
C VAL A 84 -1.31 2.70 -7.76
N THR A 85 -0.54 2.83 -8.84
CA THR A 85 0.44 1.82 -9.27
C THR A 85 1.85 2.33 -9.06
N MET A 86 2.72 1.52 -8.47
CA MET A 86 4.14 1.80 -8.30
C MET A 86 4.96 0.67 -8.92
N TYR A 87 5.98 0.99 -9.72
CA TYR A 87 6.86 -0.02 -10.31
C TYR A 87 8.30 0.47 -10.48
N ASP A 88 9.22 -0.47 -10.76
CA ASP A 88 10.56 -0.17 -11.26
C ASP A 88 11.08 -1.28 -12.17
N THR A 89 12.01 -0.92 -13.06
CA THR A 89 12.84 -1.85 -13.85
C THR A 89 14.06 -2.37 -13.08
N GLN A 90 14.26 -1.94 -11.83
CA GLN A 90 15.42 -2.25 -10.99
C GLN A 90 15.02 -2.52 -9.53
N LEU A 91 15.62 -3.55 -8.93
CA LEU A 91 15.40 -3.96 -7.54
C LEU A 91 16.27 -3.14 -6.56
N LYS A 92 16.09 -1.80 -6.56
CA LYS A 92 16.86 -0.83 -5.78
C LYS A 92 16.04 -0.10 -4.72
N LYS A 93 16.71 0.40 -3.68
CA LYS A 93 16.09 1.12 -2.56
C LYS A 93 15.71 2.55 -2.94
N GLU A 94 14.52 3.00 -2.54
CA GLU A 94 14.03 4.37 -2.76
C GLU A 94 14.04 4.80 -4.24
N HIS A 95 13.79 3.83 -5.11
CA HIS A 95 13.85 3.87 -6.56
C HIS A 95 12.50 3.33 -7.07
N GLY A 96 11.83 4.04 -7.97
CA GLY A 96 10.53 3.68 -8.50
C GLY A 96 9.85 4.84 -9.21
N VAL A 97 8.78 4.55 -9.96
CA VAL A 97 7.81 5.54 -10.43
C VAL A 97 6.44 5.18 -9.87
N ALA A 98 5.65 6.19 -9.51
CA ALA A 98 4.27 6.07 -9.10
C ALA A 98 3.37 6.71 -10.16
N ILE A 99 2.33 5.99 -10.59
CA ILE A 99 1.25 6.43 -11.47
C ILE A 99 -0.03 6.45 -10.64
N ILE A 100 -0.69 7.61 -10.57
CA ILE A 100 -1.86 7.84 -9.73
C ILE A 100 -3.02 8.30 -10.61
N HIS A 101 -4.05 7.46 -10.72
CA HIS A 101 -5.26 7.75 -11.49
C HIS A 101 -6.28 8.49 -10.61
N VAL A 102 -6.86 9.58 -11.13
CA VAL A 102 -7.88 10.39 -10.44
C VAL A 102 -9.07 10.73 -11.33
N ARG A 103 -10.27 10.73 -10.76
CA ARG A 103 -11.55 11.02 -11.45
C ARG A 103 -11.59 12.45 -11.96
N LYS A 104 -11.15 13.36 -11.08
CA LYS A 104 -11.26 14.80 -11.19
C LYS A 104 -10.09 15.41 -10.41
N MET A 105 -9.54 16.49 -10.97
CA MET A 105 -8.58 17.37 -10.31
C MET A 105 -8.54 18.67 -11.09
N ASP A 106 -8.24 19.78 -10.43
CA ASP A 106 -7.89 21.02 -11.12
C ASP A 106 -6.36 21.07 -11.30
N GLY A 107 -5.90 20.66 -12.49
CA GLY A 107 -4.47 20.64 -12.82
C GLY A 107 -3.82 22.02 -12.75
N SER A 108 -4.55 23.09 -13.08
CA SER A 108 -4.04 24.46 -12.98
C SER A 108 -3.86 24.90 -11.53
N ARG A 109 -4.79 24.54 -10.63
CA ARG A 109 -4.63 24.75 -9.18
C ARG A 109 -3.51 23.89 -8.60
N LEU A 110 -3.38 22.62 -8.99
CA LEU A 110 -2.25 21.77 -8.55
C LEU A 110 -0.90 22.42 -8.89
N ILE A 111 -0.70 22.88 -10.14
CA ILE A 111 0.56 23.51 -10.56
C ILE A 111 0.75 24.89 -9.91
N ALA A 112 -0.29 25.72 -9.80
CA ALA A 112 -0.21 26.97 -9.05
C ALA A 112 0.19 26.73 -7.58
N LYS A 113 -0.30 25.64 -6.98
CA LYS A 113 0.01 25.26 -5.61
C LYS A 113 1.41 24.68 -5.44
N LEU A 114 1.90 23.93 -6.43
CA LEU A 114 3.30 23.51 -6.48
C LEU A 114 4.23 24.73 -6.51
N ASN A 115 3.91 25.75 -7.32
CA ASN A 115 4.66 27.00 -7.39
C ASN A 115 4.59 27.82 -6.09
N GLU A 116 3.48 27.78 -5.35
CA GLU A 116 3.37 28.40 -4.01
C GLU A 116 4.25 27.69 -2.97
N LYS A 117 4.18 26.35 -2.89
CA LYS A 117 4.85 25.58 -1.83
C LYS A 117 6.34 25.34 -2.12
N GLU A 118 6.73 25.28 -3.38
CA GLU A 118 8.08 24.94 -3.86
C GLU A 118 8.53 26.00 -4.91
N PRO A 119 8.78 27.26 -4.51
CA PRO A 119 9.05 28.35 -5.46
C PRO A 119 10.35 28.19 -6.27
N GLU A 120 11.29 27.37 -5.78
CA GLU A 120 12.53 26.99 -6.48
C GLU A 120 12.34 25.82 -7.47
N ASN A 121 11.11 25.37 -7.71
CA ASN A 121 10.84 24.31 -8.68
C ASN A 121 11.15 24.75 -10.12
N ARG A 122 11.44 23.78 -10.98
CA ARG A 122 11.81 24.00 -12.38
C ARG A 122 10.93 23.15 -13.28
N MET A 123 10.28 23.79 -14.25
CA MET A 123 9.59 23.10 -15.32
C MET A 123 10.57 22.76 -16.46
N LEU A 124 10.53 21.51 -16.91
CA LEU A 124 11.20 21.02 -18.12
C LEU A 124 10.13 20.46 -19.07
N LYS A 125 10.21 20.81 -20.35
CA LYS A 125 9.33 20.22 -21.38
C LYS A 125 9.93 18.92 -21.91
N TYR A 126 9.12 17.87 -22.00
CA TYR A 126 9.47 16.62 -22.67
C TYR A 126 8.38 16.24 -23.66
N LYS A 127 8.69 16.27 -24.97
CA LYS A 127 7.70 16.13 -26.05
C LYS A 127 6.53 17.11 -25.84
N LYS A 128 5.32 16.59 -25.58
CA LYS A 128 4.08 17.36 -25.30
C LYS A 128 3.83 17.62 -23.80
N HIS A 129 4.65 17.07 -22.91
CA HIS A 129 4.45 17.05 -21.46
C HIS A 129 5.29 18.10 -20.72
N GLU A 130 4.80 18.55 -19.57
CA GLU A 130 5.52 19.44 -18.66
C GLU A 130 5.88 18.68 -17.37
N LEU A 131 7.18 18.58 -17.09
CA LEU A 131 7.72 17.91 -15.92
C LEU A 131 8.20 18.97 -14.93
N TYR A 132 7.72 18.91 -13.70
CA TYR A 132 8.06 19.84 -12.63
C TYR A 132 9.05 19.15 -11.69
N LEU A 133 10.17 19.80 -11.40
CA LEU A 133 11.28 19.25 -10.61
C LEU A 133 11.54 20.13 -9.39
N TRP A 134 11.60 19.53 -8.20
CA TRP A 134 11.87 20.23 -6.94
C TRP A 134 12.58 19.32 -5.93
N THR A 135 12.95 19.87 -4.76
CA THR A 135 13.73 19.14 -3.74
C THR A 135 13.00 19.12 -2.41
N LYS A 136 12.45 17.96 -2.01
CA LYS A 136 11.89 17.75 -0.67
C LYS A 136 13.00 17.44 0.34
N ARG A 137 13.08 18.18 1.45
CA ARG A 137 13.93 17.82 2.59
C ARG A 137 13.19 16.89 3.57
N HIS A 138 13.72 15.70 3.83
CA HIS A 138 13.13 14.69 4.71
C HIS A 138 14.20 14.03 5.60
N HIS A 139 13.98 13.98 6.92
CA HIS A 139 14.95 13.50 7.92
C HIS A 139 16.39 14.06 7.73
N GLY A 140 16.49 15.35 7.40
CA GLY A 140 17.78 16.03 7.17
C GLY A 140 18.46 15.72 5.84
N LYS A 141 17.89 14.85 5.00
CA LYS A 141 18.34 14.59 3.63
C LYS A 141 17.51 15.37 2.63
N GLU A 142 18.14 15.87 1.60
CA GLU A 142 17.45 16.38 0.41
C GLU A 142 17.21 15.26 -0.59
N MET A 143 16.03 15.28 -1.20
CA MET A 143 15.57 14.27 -2.14
C MET A 143 14.99 15.01 -3.36
N PRO A 144 15.55 14.82 -4.57
CA PRO A 144 14.91 15.30 -5.77
C PRO A 144 13.55 14.60 -5.95
N VAL A 145 12.60 15.33 -6.50
CA VAL A 145 11.29 14.82 -6.93
C VAL A 145 11.02 15.41 -8.31
N CYS A 146 10.54 14.58 -9.22
CA CYS A 146 9.96 14.97 -10.50
C CYS A 146 8.50 14.52 -10.53
N GLY A 147 7.61 15.42 -10.97
CA GLY A 147 6.18 15.17 -11.09
C GLY A 147 5.63 15.72 -12.41
N THR A 148 4.59 15.10 -12.95
CA THR A 148 3.88 15.58 -14.15
C THR A 148 2.41 15.15 -14.10
N LEU A 149 1.59 15.78 -14.95
CA LEU A 149 0.17 15.52 -15.10
C LEU A 149 -0.15 15.09 -16.53
N TYR A 150 -0.34 13.79 -16.72
CA TYR A 150 -0.73 13.19 -17.98
C TYR A 150 -2.27 13.27 -18.15
N ASN A 151 -2.69 13.80 -19.30
CA ASN A 151 -4.09 13.98 -19.73
C ASN A 151 -5.07 14.55 -18.67
N GLY A 152 -4.56 15.37 -17.74
CA GLY A 152 -5.36 16.01 -16.68
C GLY A 152 -5.91 15.08 -15.58
N ARG A 153 -5.68 13.76 -15.66
CA ARG A 153 -6.26 12.75 -14.76
C ARG A 153 -5.28 11.69 -14.24
N VAL A 154 -4.02 11.73 -14.67
CA VAL A 154 -2.99 10.80 -14.21
C VAL A 154 -1.79 11.60 -13.72
N MET A 155 -1.52 11.56 -12.41
CA MET A 155 -0.30 12.15 -11.86
C MET A 155 0.81 11.10 -11.88
N ILE A 156 2.00 11.48 -12.34
CA ILE A 156 3.17 10.58 -12.38
C ILE A 156 4.28 11.20 -11.56
N PHE A 157 4.85 10.45 -10.62
CA PHE A 157 5.90 10.92 -9.70
C PHE A 157 7.09 9.96 -9.62
N SER A 158 8.30 10.50 -9.55
CA SER A 158 9.50 9.74 -9.17
C SER A 158 10.52 10.66 -8.45
N ARG A 159 11.59 10.08 -7.93
CA ARG A 159 12.80 10.82 -7.54
C ARG A 159 13.79 11.01 -8.70
N ASP A 160 13.53 10.36 -9.83
CA ASP A 160 14.35 10.41 -11.04
C ASP A 160 13.48 10.88 -12.21
N ALA A 161 13.86 11.99 -12.84
CA ALA A 161 13.13 12.54 -13.99
C ALA A 161 13.15 11.59 -15.21
N LEU A 162 14.20 10.77 -15.36
CA LEU A 162 14.29 9.78 -16.44
C LEU A 162 13.23 8.67 -16.29
N LYS A 163 12.78 8.38 -15.05
CA LYS A 163 11.68 7.44 -14.80
C LYS A 163 10.32 8.03 -15.11
N VAL A 164 10.12 9.33 -14.86
CA VAL A 164 8.90 10.04 -15.29
C VAL A 164 8.82 10.07 -16.81
N ILE A 165 9.94 10.38 -17.48
CA ILE A 165 10.08 10.30 -18.95
C ILE A 165 9.74 8.89 -19.47
N ALA A 166 10.35 7.83 -18.93
CA ALA A 166 10.09 6.47 -19.38
C ALA A 166 8.63 6.01 -19.16
N ALA A 167 7.98 6.44 -18.08
CA ALA A 167 6.56 6.17 -17.83
C ALA A 167 5.65 6.95 -18.81
N LEU A 168 5.97 8.21 -19.11
CA LEU A 168 5.27 8.99 -20.14
C LEU A 168 5.41 8.35 -21.54
N ASP A 169 6.57 7.79 -21.86
CA ASP A 169 6.79 7.13 -23.15
C ASP A 169 5.99 5.83 -23.29
N VAL A 170 5.84 5.04 -22.23
CA VAL A 170 4.93 3.89 -22.20
C VAL A 170 3.47 4.34 -22.35
N LEU A 171 3.03 5.34 -21.58
CA LEU A 171 1.66 5.89 -21.64
C LEU A 171 1.32 6.62 -22.95
N ASP A 172 2.32 6.99 -23.76
CA ASP A 172 2.14 7.51 -25.12
C ASP A 172 2.33 6.43 -26.21
N SER A 173 2.49 5.16 -25.84
CA SER A 173 2.82 4.04 -26.73
C SER A 173 4.10 4.25 -27.57
N ASN A 174 5.03 5.07 -27.06
CA ASN A 174 6.38 5.29 -27.62
C ASN A 174 7.41 4.26 -27.10
N SER A 175 7.02 3.35 -26.21
CA SER A 175 7.90 2.33 -25.61
C SER A 175 7.08 1.11 -25.17
N GLU A 176 7.71 -0.05 -25.17
CA GLU A 176 7.07 -1.34 -24.87
C GLU A 176 6.54 -1.38 -23.43
N SER A 177 5.29 -1.81 -23.28
CA SER A 177 4.66 -2.11 -22.00
C SER A 177 4.88 -3.56 -21.58
N LEU A 178 4.41 -3.93 -20.39
CA LEU A 178 4.21 -5.33 -20.03
C LEU A 178 3.27 -6.02 -21.03
N ASN A 179 3.51 -7.31 -21.24
CA ASN A 179 2.77 -8.22 -22.09
C ASN A 179 2.70 -9.61 -21.44
N ASP A 180 1.95 -10.53 -22.04
CA ASP A 180 1.62 -11.86 -21.50
C ASP A 180 2.85 -12.76 -21.22
N ASP A 181 3.99 -12.50 -21.86
CA ASP A 181 5.27 -13.20 -21.58
C ASP A 181 5.80 -12.91 -20.16
N SER A 182 5.35 -11.81 -19.54
CA SER A 182 5.81 -11.39 -18.22
C SER A 182 4.88 -11.87 -17.11
N ARG A 183 5.43 -12.56 -16.10
CA ARG A 183 4.69 -12.90 -14.85
C ARG A 183 4.17 -11.68 -14.09
N LEU A 184 4.58 -10.45 -14.43
CA LEU A 184 3.99 -9.24 -13.86
C LEU A 184 2.61 -8.91 -14.47
N ALA A 185 2.34 -9.36 -15.70
CA ALA A 185 1.17 -9.01 -16.52
C ALA A 185 -0.04 -9.94 -16.38
N GLY A 186 0.12 -11.10 -15.72
CA GLY A 186 -0.91 -12.16 -15.68
C GLY A 186 -2.26 -11.71 -15.11
N ASP A 187 -3.29 -12.54 -15.29
CA ASP A 187 -4.67 -12.23 -14.90
C ASP A 187 -4.78 -11.75 -13.45
N VAL A 188 -5.72 -10.84 -13.20
CA VAL A 188 -6.02 -10.30 -11.86
C VAL A 188 -7.42 -10.75 -11.47
N ARG A 189 -7.52 -11.45 -10.34
CA ARG A 189 -8.78 -12.02 -9.82
C ARG A 189 -9.83 -10.93 -9.58
N ASP A 190 -11.07 -11.19 -9.97
CA ASP A 190 -12.19 -10.28 -9.75
C ASP A 190 -12.32 -9.86 -8.28
N GLY A 191 -12.55 -8.57 -8.05
CA GLY A 191 -12.58 -7.97 -6.71
C GLY A 191 -11.22 -7.84 -6.03
N ALA A 192 -10.10 -8.04 -6.73
CA ALA A 192 -8.77 -7.71 -6.22
C ALA A 192 -8.62 -6.19 -6.02
N VAL A 193 -8.03 -5.82 -4.88
CA VAL A 193 -7.85 -4.42 -4.45
C VAL A 193 -6.40 -4.07 -4.16
N PHE A 194 -5.60 -5.10 -3.86
CA PHE A 194 -4.16 -5.01 -3.72
C PHE A 194 -3.50 -6.09 -4.57
N LEU A 195 -2.52 -5.69 -5.36
CA LEU A 195 -1.66 -6.57 -6.14
C LEU A 195 -0.21 -6.20 -5.84
N MET A 196 0.64 -7.20 -5.61
CA MET A 196 2.09 -7.05 -5.62
C MET A 196 2.71 -8.22 -6.38
N ARG A 197 3.48 -7.91 -7.42
CA ARG A 197 4.24 -8.90 -8.20
C ARG A 197 5.70 -8.51 -8.30
N GLY A 198 6.59 -9.49 -8.36
CA GLY A 198 8.02 -9.28 -8.50
C GLY A 198 8.75 -10.43 -9.16
N VAL A 199 9.79 -10.13 -9.94
CA VAL A 199 10.61 -11.07 -10.71
C VAL A 199 12.10 -10.71 -10.63
N GLY A 200 12.98 -11.70 -10.71
CA GLY A 200 14.43 -11.57 -10.45
C GLY A 200 14.78 -11.34 -8.98
N LEU A 201 13.92 -11.71 -8.03
CA LEU A 201 13.99 -11.22 -6.65
C LEU A 201 15.28 -11.61 -5.89
N ALA A 202 15.93 -12.73 -6.24
CA ALA A 202 17.21 -13.18 -5.71
C ALA A 202 18.39 -12.23 -6.05
N GLU A 203 18.26 -11.43 -7.11
CA GLU A 203 19.20 -10.34 -7.44
C GLU A 203 19.13 -9.21 -6.38
N SER A 204 17.98 -9.05 -5.71
CA SER A 204 17.72 -7.95 -4.78
C SER A 204 18.57 -8.02 -3.51
N HIS A 205 19.57 -7.16 -3.43
CA HIS A 205 20.35 -6.92 -2.20
C HIS A 205 19.48 -6.50 -1.00
N MET A 206 18.26 -6.01 -1.21
CA MET A 206 17.32 -5.70 -0.12
C MET A 206 16.66 -6.96 0.46
N LEU A 207 16.27 -7.91 -0.40
CA LEU A 207 15.53 -9.11 0.01
C LEU A 207 16.42 -10.18 0.64
N LYS A 208 17.75 -10.09 0.50
CA LYS A 208 18.75 -10.97 1.15
C LYS A 208 18.66 -11.03 2.68
N LYS A 209 17.86 -10.16 3.32
CA LYS A 209 17.54 -10.19 4.76
C LYS A 209 16.25 -10.93 5.13
N CYS A 210 15.41 -11.28 4.14
CA CYS A 210 14.21 -12.09 4.34
C CYS A 210 14.57 -13.56 4.07
N PRO A 211 14.47 -14.48 5.06
CA PRO A 211 14.86 -15.88 4.86
C PRO A 211 14.08 -16.61 3.77
N VAL A 212 12.84 -16.18 3.49
CA VAL A 212 11.97 -16.71 2.43
C VAL A 212 12.34 -16.11 1.07
N LEU A 213 12.42 -14.78 0.97
CA LEU A 213 12.54 -14.07 -0.32
C LEU A 213 13.99 -13.88 -0.83
N LYS A 214 15.00 -14.27 -0.06
CA LYS A 214 16.43 -14.06 -0.41
C LYS A 214 16.91 -14.88 -1.62
N ASP A 215 16.28 -16.03 -1.87
CA ASP A 215 16.63 -16.96 -2.97
C ASP A 215 15.48 -17.10 -3.99
N SER A 216 14.36 -16.41 -3.77
CA SER A 216 13.19 -16.42 -4.65
C SER A 216 13.48 -15.78 -6.00
N ASN A 217 13.08 -16.39 -7.11
CA ASN A 217 13.08 -15.69 -8.40
C ASN A 217 11.85 -14.78 -8.55
N TRP A 218 10.70 -15.14 -8.00
CA TRP A 218 9.47 -14.36 -8.13
C TRP A 218 8.50 -14.53 -6.94
N LEU A 219 7.59 -13.57 -6.81
CA LEU A 219 6.53 -13.48 -5.80
C LEU A 219 5.29 -12.83 -6.43
N GLU A 220 4.13 -13.36 -6.12
CA GLU A 220 2.82 -12.73 -6.29
C GLU A 220 2.08 -12.70 -4.96
N VAL A 221 1.38 -11.59 -4.69
CA VAL A 221 0.41 -11.42 -3.61
C VAL A 221 -0.78 -10.67 -4.17
N VAL A 222 -1.97 -11.25 -4.05
CA VAL A 222 -3.25 -10.59 -4.38
C VAL A 222 -4.11 -10.55 -3.12
N MET A 223 -4.82 -9.46 -2.87
CA MET A 223 -5.84 -9.39 -1.82
C MET A 223 -7.06 -8.67 -2.35
N GLY A 224 -8.25 -9.03 -1.86
CA GLY A 224 -9.49 -8.42 -2.32
C GLY A 224 -10.74 -8.92 -1.61
N ALA A 225 -11.89 -8.56 -2.16
CA ALA A 225 -13.17 -9.13 -1.78
C ALA A 225 -14.10 -9.16 -3.00
N ASN A 226 -14.83 -10.25 -3.19
CA ASN A 226 -15.88 -10.37 -4.19
C ASN A 226 -17.07 -11.15 -3.63
N GLU A 227 -18.28 -10.80 -4.03
CA GLU A 227 -19.54 -11.46 -3.63
C GLU A 227 -19.67 -11.71 -2.10
N GLY A 228 -19.21 -10.75 -1.28
CA GLY A 228 -19.22 -10.84 0.19
C GLY A 228 -18.11 -11.70 0.81
N THR A 229 -17.24 -12.30 0.00
CA THR A 229 -16.09 -13.09 0.45
C THR A 229 -14.80 -12.29 0.28
N SER A 230 -14.11 -12.01 1.38
CA SER A 230 -12.73 -11.54 1.38
C SER A 230 -11.78 -12.67 0.97
N PHE A 231 -10.70 -12.33 0.26
CA PHE A 231 -9.65 -13.27 -0.12
C PHE A 231 -8.24 -12.65 -0.06
N ALA A 232 -7.24 -13.51 0.10
CA ALA A 232 -5.84 -13.18 -0.11
C ALA A 232 -5.08 -14.40 -0.62
N SER A 233 -4.32 -14.24 -1.70
CA SER A 233 -3.42 -15.24 -2.24
C SER A 233 -1.96 -14.79 -2.10
N MET A 234 -1.06 -15.75 -1.96
CA MET A 234 0.37 -15.56 -2.18
C MET A 234 0.93 -16.78 -2.91
N GLU A 235 1.55 -16.55 -4.06
CA GLU A 235 2.33 -17.55 -4.79
C GLU A 235 3.81 -17.12 -4.78
N VAL A 236 4.72 -18.00 -4.39
CA VAL A 236 6.14 -17.65 -4.29
C VAL A 236 7.06 -18.81 -4.66
N ASP A 237 8.03 -18.53 -5.54
CA ASP A 237 9.20 -19.39 -5.68
C ASP A 237 10.06 -19.28 -4.42
N SER A 238 10.21 -20.35 -3.67
CA SER A 238 11.02 -20.37 -2.44
C SER A 238 12.51 -20.67 -2.68
N GLY A 239 12.95 -20.75 -3.93
CA GLY A 239 14.31 -21.07 -4.36
C GLY A 239 14.70 -22.54 -4.22
N SER A 240 14.00 -23.34 -3.41
CA SER A 240 14.25 -24.79 -3.32
C SER A 240 13.05 -25.59 -2.77
N LYS A 241 12.96 -26.86 -3.15
CA LYS A 241 11.89 -27.78 -2.72
C LYS A 241 11.78 -27.95 -1.21
N ASP A 242 12.90 -27.89 -0.49
CA ASP A 242 12.90 -28.02 0.96
C ASP A 242 12.61 -26.68 1.67
N MET A 243 12.94 -25.53 1.05
CA MET A 243 12.44 -24.24 1.55
C MET A 243 10.91 -24.16 1.44
N ALA A 244 10.31 -24.58 0.31
CA ALA A 244 8.85 -24.58 0.13
C ALA A 244 8.14 -25.36 1.26
N LYS A 245 8.60 -26.60 1.53
CA LYS A 245 8.11 -27.42 2.65
C LYS A 245 8.31 -26.76 4.01
N ASN A 246 9.50 -26.21 4.27
CA ASN A 246 9.83 -25.62 5.56
C ASN A 246 8.98 -24.39 5.85
N VAL A 247 8.77 -23.51 4.86
CA VAL A 247 7.89 -22.34 5.01
C VAL A 247 6.43 -22.77 5.17
N LYS A 248 5.95 -23.76 4.38
CA LYS A 248 4.61 -24.34 4.57
C LYS A 248 4.42 -24.86 6.01
N ALA A 249 5.34 -25.70 6.50
CA ALA A 249 5.27 -26.26 7.85
C ALA A 249 5.33 -25.20 8.97
N ILE A 250 6.08 -24.11 8.76
CA ILE A 250 6.09 -22.95 9.66
C ILE A 250 4.71 -22.26 9.68
N MET A 251 4.09 -22.07 8.51
CA MET A 251 2.76 -21.46 8.41
C MET A 251 1.67 -22.34 9.01
N ASP A 252 1.67 -23.64 8.72
CA ASP A 252 0.77 -24.63 9.32
C ASP A 252 0.91 -24.64 10.86
N GLY A 253 2.16 -24.58 11.36
CA GLY A 253 2.45 -24.47 12.79
C GLY A 253 1.93 -23.18 13.44
N PHE A 254 2.07 -22.03 12.76
CA PHE A 254 1.48 -20.77 13.23
C PHE A 254 -0.06 -20.81 13.21
N ALA A 255 -0.67 -21.41 12.20
CA ALA A 255 -2.13 -21.59 12.11
C ALA A 255 -2.66 -22.50 13.24
N ALA A 256 -1.95 -23.60 13.55
CA ALA A 256 -2.27 -24.48 14.67
C ALA A 256 -2.15 -23.75 16.03
N LEU A 257 -1.07 -23.00 16.26
CA LEU A 257 -0.90 -22.18 17.47
C LEU A 257 -1.96 -21.08 17.59
N ALA A 258 -2.35 -20.46 16.48
CA ALA A 258 -3.44 -19.49 16.44
C ALA A 258 -4.79 -20.14 16.78
N ARG A 259 -5.08 -21.34 16.26
CA ARG A 259 -6.31 -22.10 16.55
C ARG A 259 -6.38 -22.52 18.02
N ILE A 260 -5.28 -22.96 18.62
CA ILE A 260 -5.19 -23.26 20.07
C ILE A 260 -5.48 -22.01 20.92
N LYS A 261 -4.92 -20.85 20.54
CA LYS A 261 -4.99 -19.62 21.32
C LYS A 261 -6.31 -18.85 21.16
N HIS A 262 -6.91 -18.90 19.97
CA HIS A 262 -8.01 -18.01 19.58
C HIS A 262 -9.20 -18.72 18.92
N GLY A 263 -9.09 -19.98 18.50
CA GLY A 263 -10.16 -20.72 17.80
C GLY A 263 -11.43 -21.02 18.62
N LYS A 264 -11.51 -20.55 19.87
CA LYS A 264 -12.75 -20.49 20.67
C LYS A 264 -13.55 -19.21 20.45
N HIS A 265 -13.01 -18.22 19.73
CA HIS A 265 -13.72 -17.04 19.28
C HIS A 265 -14.22 -17.32 17.86
N GLU A 266 -15.54 -17.39 17.66
CA GLU A 266 -16.16 -17.95 16.45
C GLU A 266 -15.56 -17.41 15.14
N SER A 267 -15.61 -16.10 14.90
CA SER A 267 -15.05 -15.47 13.70
C SER A 267 -13.55 -15.72 13.52
N PHE A 268 -12.79 -15.83 14.61
CA PHE A 268 -11.35 -16.14 14.52
C PHE A 268 -11.09 -17.63 14.21
N GLY A 269 -12.01 -18.52 14.60
CA GLY A 269 -12.04 -19.90 14.11
C GLY A 269 -12.20 -19.93 12.59
N LYS A 270 -13.29 -19.35 12.09
CA LYS A 270 -13.60 -19.29 10.65
C LYS A 270 -12.46 -18.67 9.81
N MET A 271 -11.88 -17.56 10.27
CA MET A 271 -10.70 -16.92 9.64
C MET A 271 -9.49 -17.85 9.52
N LEU A 272 -9.35 -18.85 10.39
CA LEU A 272 -8.30 -19.88 10.32
C LEU A 272 -8.74 -21.14 9.57
N ASP A 273 -10.05 -21.39 9.45
CA ASP A 273 -10.62 -22.53 8.73
C ASP A 273 -10.47 -22.32 7.21
N GLY A 274 -10.66 -21.09 6.72
CA GLY A 274 -10.41 -20.71 5.33
C GLY A 274 -8.95 -20.41 4.96
N LEU A 275 -7.96 -20.90 5.71
CA LEU A 275 -6.53 -20.78 5.38
C LEU A 275 -5.99 -22.11 4.81
N GLU A 276 -5.58 -22.09 3.54
CA GLU A 276 -4.96 -23.23 2.85
C GLU A 276 -3.51 -22.92 2.49
N THR A 277 -2.64 -23.95 2.55
CA THR A 277 -1.26 -23.83 2.10
C THR A 277 -0.82 -25.09 1.35
N ALA A 278 -0.10 -24.93 0.24
CA ALA A 278 0.38 -26.02 -0.60
C ALA A 278 1.84 -25.79 -1.03
N ALA A 279 2.59 -26.86 -1.26
CA ALA A 279 3.98 -26.78 -1.71
C ALA A 279 4.31 -27.91 -2.69
N ALA A 280 4.81 -27.55 -3.87
CA ALA A 280 5.13 -28.48 -4.95
C ALA A 280 6.26 -27.90 -5.82
N GLY A 281 7.21 -28.74 -6.22
CA GLY A 281 8.48 -28.25 -6.76
C GLY A 281 9.16 -27.33 -5.74
N ASN A 282 9.59 -26.16 -6.20
CA ASN A 282 10.12 -25.03 -5.41
C ASN A 282 9.05 -23.98 -5.03
N THR A 283 7.81 -24.11 -5.52
CA THR A 283 6.74 -23.14 -5.28
C THR A 283 5.98 -23.42 -3.99
N LEU A 284 5.62 -22.36 -3.28
CA LEU A 284 4.67 -22.33 -2.18
C LEU A 284 3.45 -21.51 -2.61
N TRP A 285 2.26 -22.06 -2.39
CA TRP A 285 0.98 -21.37 -2.47
C TRP A 285 0.40 -21.21 -1.07
N VAL A 286 -0.22 -20.05 -0.84
CA VAL A 286 -1.03 -19.76 0.33
C VAL A 286 -2.30 -19.10 -0.18
N GLU A 287 -3.44 -19.76 0.01
CA GLU A 287 -4.75 -19.20 -0.26
C GLU A 287 -5.44 -18.94 1.06
N TRP A 288 -6.18 -17.84 1.13
CA TRP A 288 -7.00 -17.50 2.27
C TRP A 288 -8.32 -16.87 1.82
N SER A 289 -9.42 -17.25 2.47
CA SER A 289 -10.72 -16.60 2.31
C SER A 289 -11.58 -16.64 3.57
N ALA A 290 -12.50 -15.68 3.70
CA ALA A 290 -13.56 -15.68 4.70
C ALA A 290 -14.70 -14.72 4.29
N ASP A 291 -15.85 -14.87 4.92
CA ASP A 291 -16.95 -13.91 4.85
C ASP A 291 -16.52 -12.52 5.35
N GLU A 292 -16.89 -11.45 4.64
CA GLU A 292 -16.56 -10.07 5.02
C GLU A 292 -17.07 -9.68 6.41
N GLU A 293 -18.17 -10.24 6.90
CA GLU A 293 -18.70 -9.94 8.25
C GLU A 293 -17.77 -10.52 9.33
N ASP A 294 -17.29 -11.75 9.18
CA ASP A 294 -16.32 -12.35 10.12
C ASP A 294 -14.96 -11.61 10.09
N VAL A 295 -14.54 -11.11 8.92
CA VAL A 295 -13.37 -10.23 8.79
C VAL A 295 -13.57 -8.91 9.56
N ILE A 296 -14.72 -8.25 9.35
CA ILE A 296 -15.12 -7.02 10.04
C ILE A 296 -15.11 -7.24 11.56
N ASN A 297 -15.74 -8.30 12.03
CA ASN A 297 -15.84 -8.65 13.44
C ASN A 297 -14.45 -8.86 14.08
N VAL A 298 -13.53 -9.54 13.39
CA VAL A 298 -12.14 -9.69 13.88
C VAL A 298 -11.36 -8.36 13.81
N MET A 299 -11.55 -7.55 12.77
CA MET A 299 -10.92 -6.21 12.68
C MET A 299 -11.36 -5.28 13.82
N GLU A 300 -12.66 -5.24 14.13
CA GLU A 300 -13.24 -4.51 15.27
C GLU A 300 -12.61 -4.96 16.60
N GLU A 301 -12.56 -6.27 16.84
CA GLU A 301 -12.12 -6.86 18.10
C GLU A 301 -10.61 -6.66 18.33
N VAL A 302 -9.80 -6.73 17.24
CA VAL A 302 -8.38 -6.35 17.24
C VAL A 302 -8.21 -4.84 17.50
N GLN A 303 -8.97 -3.96 16.84
CA GLN A 303 -8.91 -2.52 17.09
C GLN A 303 -9.27 -2.17 18.54
N ARG A 304 -10.27 -2.85 19.12
CA ARG A 304 -10.69 -2.71 20.52
C ARG A 304 -9.55 -3.11 21.46
N LYS A 305 -9.01 -4.32 21.32
CA LYS A 305 -7.86 -4.83 22.10
C LYS A 305 -6.63 -3.93 21.99
N MET A 306 -6.35 -3.37 20.81
CA MET A 306 -5.28 -2.40 20.64
C MET A 306 -5.57 -1.10 21.41
N LYS A 307 -6.76 -0.50 21.25
CA LYS A 307 -7.16 0.73 21.99
C LYS A 307 -7.04 0.54 23.51
N GLU A 308 -7.43 -0.62 24.03
CA GLU A 308 -7.29 -0.98 25.45
C GLU A 308 -5.82 -1.08 25.89
N HIS A 309 -4.99 -1.84 25.17
CA HIS A 309 -3.56 -1.99 25.47
C HIS A 309 -2.80 -0.66 25.39
N TRP A 310 -3.08 0.18 24.39
CA TRP A 310 -2.48 1.52 24.27
C TRP A 310 -2.91 2.45 25.41
N LYS A 311 -4.19 2.45 25.82
CA LYS A 311 -4.67 3.19 27.01
C LYS A 311 -3.95 2.72 28.29
N GLY A 312 -3.82 1.41 28.49
CA GLY A 312 -3.08 0.84 29.63
C GLY A 312 -1.58 1.20 29.62
N ARG A 313 -0.96 1.24 28.44
CA ARG A 313 0.46 1.60 28.26
C ARG A 313 0.71 3.10 28.48
N SER A 314 -0.22 3.98 28.11
CA SER A 314 -0.16 5.40 28.48
C SER A 314 -0.22 5.58 30.00
N LYS A 315 -1.22 5.00 30.67
CA LYS A 315 -1.35 5.08 32.14
C LYS A 315 -0.07 4.62 32.87
N ARG A 316 0.57 3.53 32.41
CA ARG A 316 1.87 3.07 32.96
C ARG A 316 3.00 4.07 32.70
N GLY A 317 3.06 4.69 31.53
CA GLY A 317 4.03 5.75 31.22
C GLY A 317 3.85 7.00 32.07
N ASP A 318 2.61 7.40 32.33
CA ASP A 318 2.30 8.59 33.14
C ASP A 318 2.55 8.34 34.65
N HIS A 319 2.20 7.15 35.18
CA HIS A 319 2.64 6.75 36.52
C HIS A 319 4.17 6.70 36.66
N HIS A 320 4.91 6.28 35.64
CA HIS A 320 6.38 6.27 35.68
C HIS A 320 6.96 7.70 35.74
N LYS A 321 6.40 8.66 34.98
CA LYS A 321 6.77 10.09 35.09
C LYS A 321 6.46 10.64 36.48
N GLU A 322 5.28 10.32 37.02
CA GLU A 322 4.85 10.78 38.34
C GLU A 322 5.76 10.24 39.46
N TRP A 323 6.13 8.95 39.39
CA TRP A 323 7.04 8.31 40.33
C TRP A 323 8.46 8.89 40.25
N LYS A 324 8.95 9.17 39.03
CA LYS A 324 10.25 9.84 38.83
C LYS A 324 10.26 11.26 39.40
N LYS A 325 9.20 12.05 39.16
CA LYS A 325 9.02 13.40 39.74
C LYS A 325 8.93 13.36 41.27
N LYS A 326 8.28 12.33 41.84
CA LYS A 326 8.27 12.07 43.29
C LYS A 326 9.67 11.74 43.82
N LEU A 327 10.48 10.92 43.15
CA LEU A 327 11.88 10.69 43.53
C LEU A 327 12.72 11.98 43.48
N GLU A 328 12.66 12.73 42.37
CA GLU A 328 13.43 13.96 42.17
C GLU A 328 13.11 15.00 43.26
N SER A 329 11.83 15.15 43.64
CA SER A 329 11.43 16.00 44.77
C SER A 329 11.82 15.49 46.17
N HIS A 330 12.07 14.19 46.35
CA HIS A 330 12.62 13.65 47.61
C HIS A 330 14.12 13.89 47.70
N VAL A 331 14.87 13.68 46.61
CA VAL A 331 16.31 13.97 46.56
C VAL A 331 16.59 15.44 46.90
N HIS A 332 15.79 16.38 46.36
CA HIS A 332 15.92 17.81 46.68
C HIS A 332 15.64 18.15 48.16
N LYS A 333 14.81 17.36 48.86
CA LYS A 333 14.54 17.55 50.31
C LYS A 333 15.64 17.03 51.24
N TRP A 334 16.55 16.18 50.74
CA TRP A 334 17.70 15.69 51.50
C TRP A 334 19.00 16.43 51.20
N GLY A 335 19.02 17.34 50.22
CA GLY A 335 20.17 18.18 49.87
C GLY A 335 20.33 19.47 50.69
N HIS A 336 19.48 19.72 51.70
CA HIS A 336 19.51 20.90 52.55
C HIS A 336 19.38 20.53 54.04
N LYS A 337 20.44 19.93 54.59
CA LYS A 337 20.74 19.82 56.02
C LYS A 337 22.25 19.91 56.23
#